data_AF-A0A067P294-F1
#
_entry.id   AF-A0A067P294-F1
#
_cell.length_a   1.000
_cell.length_b   1.000
_cell.length_c   1.000
_cell.angle_alpha   90.00
_cell.angle_beta   90.00
_cell.angle_gamma   90.00
#
_symmetry.space_group_name_H-M   'P 1'
#
loop_
_entity.id
_entity.type
_entity.pdbx_description
1 polymer ?
#
loop_
_entity_poly.entity_id
_entity_poly.type
_entity_poly.pdbx_seq_one_letter_code
_entity_poly.pdbx_strand_id
1 'polypeptide(L)'
;MDYAVCNTLQYNTTDMDEGMLLYDIWCQWHIHFLERLERGNGLISLPPGFKLAGGVGKFHVGAHIPECFWKFSLNFLVGMGQVDREILETLWAVLNKSATSTRVMTKFHWLEVLNDHMQDSNWKKLVGIVDTLAKKMLKAVEGCEETLAGFQELGQGISKELKREWSREERKALHEGGQFLSVYGVRSEKAPTQAEIRNQLESEEKEIVGGATGSVNWQISGLNIEDTQRRLRMERIENFHTQGKLWTEGRDREEDDTDEDGNNNRVVVLDDGDQDYEESDDESDDEVDGDGKPERMKLMMPSTLGKAKCLAQGLGVMRSQEIALRKAQADESLEKLRLALGLKAMLLRTEVRNAKSQKRSTWVWSSVQKAEAKVSRQVRIYQDARGALISLGASLESMQKYLLIQDKDLKMSGDIVEES
;
A
#
# COMPACT_ATOMS: atom_id res chain seq x y z
N MET A 1 29.41 -9.76 -17.68
CA MET A 1 28.71 -10.43 -16.55
C MET A 1 28.88 -11.93 -16.62
N ASP A 2 28.41 -12.61 -17.67
CA ASP A 2 28.47 -14.08 -17.79
C ASP A 2 29.86 -14.66 -17.50
N TYR A 3 30.90 -14.10 -18.11
CA TYR A 3 32.29 -14.49 -17.83
C TYR A 3 32.66 -14.39 -16.35
N ALA A 4 32.35 -13.27 -15.70
CA ALA A 4 32.66 -13.06 -14.29
C ALA A 4 31.90 -14.04 -13.39
N VAL A 5 30.60 -14.25 -13.65
CA VAL A 5 29.77 -15.22 -12.92
C VAL A 5 30.32 -16.63 -13.07
N CYS A 6 30.59 -17.08 -14.30
CA CYS A 6 31.08 -18.44 -14.55
C CYS A 6 32.45 -18.67 -13.91
N ASN A 7 33.41 -17.75 -14.07
CA ASN A 7 34.74 -17.90 -13.46
C ASN A 7 34.68 -17.87 -11.94
N THR A 8 33.81 -17.04 -11.35
CA THR A 8 33.59 -17.02 -9.90
C THR A 8 33.03 -18.36 -9.44
N LEU A 9 32.03 -18.89 -10.15
CA LEU A 9 31.39 -20.16 -9.83
C LEU A 9 32.26 -21.37 -10.17
N GLN A 10 33.38 -21.23 -10.88
CA GLN A 10 34.36 -22.30 -11.09
C GLN A 10 35.47 -22.28 -10.03
N TYR A 11 35.60 -21.19 -9.28
CA TYR A 11 36.67 -21.00 -8.31
C TYR A 11 36.25 -21.46 -6.91
N ASN A 12 36.82 -22.58 -6.44
CA ASN A 12 36.63 -23.12 -5.08
C ASN A 12 35.17 -23.43 -4.69
N THR A 13 34.37 -23.88 -5.65
CA THR A 13 32.94 -24.23 -5.50
C THR A 13 32.67 -25.72 -5.76
N THR A 14 33.70 -26.56 -5.83
CA THR A 14 33.59 -28.00 -6.18
C THR A 14 32.68 -28.81 -5.25
N ASP A 15 32.51 -28.36 -4.00
CA ASP A 15 31.65 -29.00 -3.00
C ASP A 15 30.28 -28.31 -2.86
N MET A 16 29.92 -27.44 -3.81
CA MET A 16 28.65 -26.71 -3.82
C MET A 16 27.82 -27.12 -5.03
N ASP A 17 26.60 -27.60 -4.79
CA ASP A 17 25.69 -28.02 -5.85
C ASP A 17 24.76 -26.89 -6.33
N GLU A 18 24.62 -25.84 -5.52
CA GLU A 18 23.67 -24.76 -5.76
C GLU A 18 24.28 -23.40 -5.39
N GLY A 19 23.88 -22.36 -6.12
CA GLY A 19 24.30 -20.98 -5.89
C GLY A 19 23.18 -20.00 -6.15
N MET A 20 23.24 -18.87 -5.44
CA MET A 20 22.25 -17.81 -5.54
C MET A 20 22.91 -16.53 -6.07
N LEU A 21 22.59 -16.15 -7.31
CA LEU A 21 23.03 -14.90 -7.89
C LEU A 21 22.00 -13.81 -7.66
N LEU A 22 22.40 -12.96 -6.74
CA LEU A 22 21.96 -11.59 -6.63
C LEU A 22 22.08 -10.79 -7.95
N TYR A 23 21.06 -10.22 -8.58
CA TYR A 23 21.29 -9.16 -9.60
C TYR A 23 20.08 -8.24 -9.79
N ASP A 24 20.29 -6.93 -9.91
CA ASP A 24 19.19 -5.97 -9.99
C ASP A 24 18.31 -6.22 -11.21
N ILE A 25 18.93 -6.58 -12.34
CA ILE A 25 18.22 -6.98 -13.56
C ILE A 25 18.21 -8.51 -13.74
N TRP A 26 18.25 -9.29 -12.65
CA TRP A 26 18.20 -10.76 -12.71
C TRP A 26 17.06 -11.25 -13.60
N CYS A 27 15.86 -10.69 -13.41
CA CYS A 27 14.65 -11.05 -14.15
C CYS A 27 14.79 -10.92 -15.67
N GLN A 28 15.71 -10.10 -16.17
CA GLN A 28 16.02 -9.95 -17.60
C GLN A 28 17.25 -10.79 -17.98
N TRP A 29 18.33 -10.67 -17.20
CA TRP A 29 19.63 -11.26 -17.52
C TRP A 29 19.61 -12.80 -17.54
N HIS A 30 18.88 -13.42 -16.61
CA HIS A 30 18.85 -14.87 -16.43
C HIS A 30 18.13 -15.62 -17.57
N ILE A 31 17.20 -14.96 -18.28
CA ILE A 31 16.28 -15.61 -19.24
C ILE A 31 17.07 -16.37 -20.31
N HIS A 32 18.05 -15.71 -20.91
CA HIS A 32 18.89 -16.30 -21.97
C HIS A 32 20.26 -16.72 -21.45
N PHE A 33 20.46 -16.85 -20.14
CA PHE A 33 21.79 -17.13 -19.60
C PHE A 33 22.31 -18.49 -20.08
N LEU A 34 21.49 -19.55 -20.02
CA LEU A 34 21.87 -20.88 -20.50
C LEU A 34 22.17 -20.90 -22.00
N GLU A 35 21.35 -20.24 -22.82
CA GLU A 35 21.61 -20.10 -24.27
C GLU A 35 22.94 -19.40 -24.55
N ARG A 36 23.32 -18.41 -23.74
CA ARG A 36 24.61 -17.72 -23.87
C ARG A 36 25.79 -18.62 -23.48
N LEU A 37 25.62 -19.52 -22.52
CA LEU A 37 26.64 -20.53 -22.19
C LEU A 37 26.85 -21.50 -23.35
N GLU A 38 25.77 -21.99 -23.97
CA GLU A 38 25.84 -22.89 -25.12
C GLU A 38 26.57 -22.26 -26.31
N ARG A 39 26.30 -20.98 -26.60
CA ARG A 39 26.99 -20.21 -27.66
C ARG A 39 28.43 -19.85 -27.31
N GLY A 40 28.81 -19.91 -26.04
CA GLY A 40 30.13 -19.53 -25.54
C GLY A 40 31.27 -20.48 -25.96
N ASN A 41 30.96 -21.59 -26.65
CA ASN A 41 31.94 -22.55 -27.18
C ASN A 41 32.97 -23.03 -26.15
N GLY A 42 32.55 -23.21 -24.88
CA GLY A 42 33.41 -23.69 -23.79
C GLY A 42 34.30 -22.63 -23.13
N LEU A 43 34.26 -21.36 -23.56
CA LEU A 43 34.95 -20.25 -22.89
C LEU A 43 34.31 -19.88 -21.54
N ILE A 44 33.02 -20.19 -21.39
CA ILE A 44 32.23 -19.97 -20.18
C ILE A 44 31.35 -21.20 -19.94
N SER A 45 31.34 -21.70 -18.71
CA SER A 45 30.50 -22.84 -18.31
C SER A 45 30.21 -22.78 -16.82
N LEU A 46 29.09 -23.39 -16.42
CA LEU A 46 28.86 -23.69 -15.01
C LEU A 46 29.56 -25.00 -14.63
N PRO A 47 29.91 -25.19 -13.35
CA PRO A 47 30.33 -26.51 -12.88
C PRO A 47 29.26 -27.57 -13.19
N PRO A 48 29.65 -28.83 -13.47
CA PRO A 48 28.71 -29.88 -13.81
C PRO A 48 27.65 -30.06 -12.70
N GLY A 49 26.36 -30.00 -13.07
CA GLY A 49 25.26 -30.19 -12.13
C GLY A 49 24.93 -28.99 -11.24
N PHE A 50 25.67 -27.88 -11.36
CA PHE A 50 25.47 -26.69 -10.53
C PHE A 50 24.15 -25.98 -10.86
N LYS A 51 23.30 -25.77 -9.85
CA LYS A 51 22.05 -25.03 -10.00
C LYS A 51 22.24 -23.56 -9.62
N LEU A 52 22.06 -22.67 -10.60
CA LEU A 52 22.09 -21.23 -10.36
C LEU A 52 20.67 -20.69 -10.23
N ALA A 53 20.29 -20.32 -9.00
CA ALA A 53 19.12 -19.51 -8.73
C ALA A 53 19.51 -18.03 -8.65
N GLY A 54 18.53 -17.14 -8.60
CA GLY A 54 18.82 -15.73 -8.39
C GLY A 54 17.59 -14.91 -8.05
N GLY A 55 17.87 -13.67 -7.63
CA GLY A 55 16.85 -12.75 -7.14
C GLY A 55 17.22 -11.29 -7.40
N VAL A 56 16.29 -10.41 -7.09
CA VAL A 56 16.47 -8.95 -7.21
C VAL A 56 16.59 -8.37 -5.80
N GLY A 57 17.45 -7.37 -5.61
CA GLY A 57 17.57 -6.67 -4.32
C GLY A 57 16.23 -6.08 -3.86
N LYS A 58 15.99 -6.04 -2.55
CA LYS A 58 14.65 -5.68 -2.01
C LYS A 58 14.19 -4.28 -2.39
N PHE A 59 15.11 -3.31 -2.48
CA PHE A 59 14.77 -1.95 -2.91
C PHE A 59 14.42 -1.91 -4.41
N HIS A 60 15.23 -2.58 -5.24
CA HIS A 60 15.04 -2.59 -6.69
C HIS A 60 13.81 -3.38 -7.14
N VAL A 61 13.44 -4.46 -6.46
CA VAL A 61 12.30 -5.29 -6.88
C VAL A 61 10.97 -4.51 -6.89
N GLY A 62 10.85 -3.46 -6.08
CA GLY A 62 9.68 -2.56 -6.09
C GLY A 62 9.55 -1.73 -7.37
N ALA A 63 10.65 -1.48 -8.09
CA ALA A 63 10.66 -0.78 -9.37
C ALA A 63 10.47 -1.71 -10.58
N HIS A 64 10.32 -3.01 -10.35
CA HIS A 64 10.07 -4.00 -11.40
C HIS A 64 8.56 -4.21 -11.60
N ILE A 65 8.22 -4.96 -12.66
CA ILE A 65 6.84 -5.42 -12.87
C ILE A 65 6.35 -6.24 -11.65
N PRO A 66 5.04 -6.22 -11.33
CA PRO A 66 4.51 -6.86 -10.11
C PRO A 66 4.87 -8.35 -9.96
N GLU A 67 5.03 -9.08 -11.07
CA GLU A 67 5.42 -10.49 -11.06
C GLU A 67 6.83 -10.72 -10.52
N CYS A 68 7.73 -9.75 -10.65
CA CYS A 68 9.08 -9.86 -10.11
C CYS A 68 9.08 -9.91 -8.58
N PHE A 69 8.11 -9.27 -7.93
CA PHE A 69 8.00 -9.28 -6.48
C PHE A 69 7.88 -10.70 -5.94
N TRP A 70 6.91 -11.47 -6.40
CA TRP A 70 6.71 -12.82 -5.88
C TRP A 70 7.68 -13.85 -6.50
N LYS A 71 8.23 -13.63 -7.71
CA LYS A 71 9.21 -14.54 -8.33
C LYS A 71 10.63 -14.39 -7.79
N PHE A 72 11.08 -13.16 -7.53
CA PHE A 72 12.51 -12.85 -7.34
C PHE A 72 12.80 -12.09 -6.04
N SER A 73 11.78 -11.81 -5.21
CA SER A 73 12.02 -11.25 -3.88
C SER A 73 12.78 -12.22 -3.00
N LEU A 74 13.78 -11.70 -2.31
CA LEU A 74 14.64 -12.43 -1.38
C LEU A 74 13.87 -13.01 -0.19
N ASN A 75 12.66 -12.50 0.08
CA ASN A 75 11.80 -12.99 1.16
C ASN A 75 11.21 -14.39 0.89
N PHE A 76 11.10 -14.78 -0.37
CA PHE A 76 10.41 -16.02 -0.77
C PHE A 76 11.34 -17.07 -1.38
N LEU A 77 12.61 -16.73 -1.57
CA LEU A 77 13.62 -17.65 -2.11
C LEU A 77 14.17 -18.53 -0.99
N VAL A 78 14.02 -19.85 -1.16
CA VAL A 78 14.54 -20.83 -0.21
C VAL A 78 16.07 -20.74 -0.14
N GLY A 79 16.60 -20.86 1.09
CA GLY A 79 18.04 -20.71 1.35
C GLY A 79 18.49 -19.25 1.49
N MET A 80 17.60 -18.27 1.27
CA MET A 80 17.89 -16.89 1.57
C MET A 80 17.54 -16.52 3.02
N GLY A 81 18.47 -15.83 3.66
CA GLY A 81 18.22 -15.14 4.93
C GLY A 81 17.63 -13.74 4.71
N GLN A 82 17.38 -13.02 5.80
CA GLN A 82 17.00 -11.62 5.75
C GLN A 82 18.17 -10.74 5.26
N VAL A 83 18.23 -10.53 3.96
CA VAL A 83 19.26 -9.75 3.27
C VAL A 83 18.58 -8.78 2.32
N ASP A 84 18.88 -7.48 2.42
CA ASP A 84 18.28 -6.46 1.53
C ASP A 84 19.09 -6.29 0.24
N ARG A 85 20.40 -6.52 0.36
CA ARG A 85 21.39 -6.54 -0.72
C ARG A 85 21.63 -5.23 -1.47
N GLU A 86 21.04 -4.14 -0.99
CA GLU A 86 21.34 -2.74 -1.37
C GLU A 86 22.66 -2.23 -0.75
N ILE A 87 23.10 -2.85 0.37
CA ILE A 87 24.19 -2.36 1.23
C ILE A 87 25.59 -2.49 0.60
N LEU A 88 25.73 -3.00 -0.64
CA LEU A 88 27.03 -2.98 -1.34
C LEU A 88 27.54 -1.55 -1.52
N GLU A 89 26.66 -0.60 -1.78
CA GLU A 89 26.99 0.81 -1.98
C GLU A 89 27.35 1.49 -0.66
N THR A 90 26.67 1.14 0.44
CA THR A 90 27.02 1.63 1.78
C THR A 90 28.41 1.14 2.20
N LEU A 91 28.82 -0.05 1.78
CA LEU A 91 30.18 -0.57 1.97
C LEU A 91 31.22 0.21 1.16
N TRP A 92 30.86 0.69 -0.03
CA TRP A 92 31.72 1.55 -0.84
C TRP A 92 31.85 2.97 -0.29
N ALA A 93 30.97 3.41 0.61
CA ALA A 93 31.11 4.72 1.27
C ALA A 93 32.47 4.86 1.99
N VAL A 94 33.08 3.76 2.43
CA VAL A 94 34.43 3.77 3.02
C VAL A 94 35.50 4.17 1.99
N LEU A 95 35.32 3.84 0.71
CA LEU A 95 36.23 4.23 -0.38
C LEU A 95 36.19 5.73 -0.66
N ASN A 96 35.14 6.45 -0.25
CA ASN A 96 35.10 7.90 -0.37
C ASN A 96 36.25 8.57 0.42
N LYS A 97 36.77 7.91 1.46
CA LYS A 97 37.93 8.42 2.23
C LYS A 97 39.22 8.45 1.41
N SER A 98 39.38 7.54 0.44
CA SER A 98 40.53 7.53 -0.48
C SER A 98 40.33 8.44 -1.70
N ALA A 99 39.16 9.05 -1.88
CA ALA A 99 38.89 9.92 -3.02
C ALA A 99 39.87 11.12 -3.09
N THR A 100 40.15 11.77 -1.96
CA THR A 100 41.03 12.95 -1.96
C THR A 100 42.48 12.62 -2.34
N SER A 101 43.03 11.52 -1.84
CA SER A 101 44.41 11.10 -2.16
C SER A 101 44.55 10.62 -3.60
N THR A 102 43.50 9.99 -4.14
CA THR A 102 43.49 9.43 -5.50
C THR A 102 43.36 10.48 -6.61
N ARG A 103 42.85 11.68 -6.34
CA ARG A 103 42.60 12.73 -7.36
C ARG A 103 43.82 13.21 -8.13
N VAL A 104 45.00 13.18 -7.50
CA VAL A 104 46.24 13.75 -8.07
C VAL A 104 47.13 12.64 -8.65
N MET A 105 46.69 11.38 -8.56
CA MET A 105 47.45 10.22 -9.02
C MET A 105 47.39 10.07 -10.54
N THR A 106 48.45 9.51 -11.12
CA THR A 106 48.41 9.06 -12.51
C THR A 106 47.43 7.88 -12.65
N LYS A 107 46.87 7.68 -13.85
CA LYS A 107 45.83 6.67 -14.10
C LYS A 107 46.18 5.26 -13.60
N PHE A 108 47.43 4.82 -13.81
CA PHE A 108 47.86 3.49 -13.40
C PHE A 108 47.99 3.39 -11.88
N HIS A 109 48.64 4.37 -11.25
CA HIS A 109 48.76 4.40 -9.79
C HIS A 109 47.41 4.52 -9.09
N TRP A 110 46.50 5.32 -9.66
CA TRP A 110 45.12 5.44 -9.22
C TRP A 110 44.39 4.10 -9.16
N LEU A 111 44.48 3.31 -10.25
CA LEU A 111 43.87 1.99 -10.33
C LEU A 111 44.45 1.02 -9.29
N GLU A 112 45.77 1.02 -9.12
CA GLU A 112 46.44 0.17 -8.12
C GLU A 112 45.99 0.49 -6.70
N VAL A 113 45.95 1.77 -6.34
CA VAL A 113 45.53 2.22 -4.99
C VAL A 113 44.06 1.88 -4.72
N LEU A 114 43.16 2.08 -5.69
CA LEU A 114 41.77 1.68 -5.54
C LEU A 114 41.63 0.16 -5.39
N ASN A 115 42.36 -0.61 -6.20
CA ASN A 115 42.34 -2.07 -6.12
C ASN A 115 42.85 -2.56 -4.76
N ASP A 116 43.90 -1.95 -4.21
CA ASP A 116 44.43 -2.26 -2.88
C ASP A 116 43.38 -2.01 -1.78
N HIS A 117 42.73 -0.84 -1.79
CA HIS A 117 41.64 -0.55 -0.85
C HIS A 117 40.44 -1.51 -0.99
N MET A 118 40.08 -1.88 -2.21
CA MET A 118 39.01 -2.86 -2.45
C MET A 118 39.42 -4.26 -1.97
N GLN A 119 40.67 -4.67 -2.16
CA GLN A 119 41.20 -5.94 -1.68
C GLN A 119 41.27 -5.99 -0.15
N ASP A 120 41.74 -4.93 0.51
CA ASP A 120 41.71 -4.82 1.98
C ASP A 120 40.28 -4.93 2.53
N SER A 121 39.30 -4.26 1.88
CA SER A 121 37.89 -4.38 2.23
C SER A 121 37.37 -5.82 2.08
N ASN A 122 37.73 -6.50 0.98
CA ASN A 122 37.36 -7.90 0.76
C ASN A 122 38.03 -8.84 1.78
N TRP A 123 39.31 -8.63 2.09
CA TRP A 123 40.05 -9.40 3.08
C TRP A 123 39.43 -9.24 4.47
N LYS A 124 39.14 -8.01 4.90
CA LYS A 124 38.44 -7.72 6.18
C LYS A 124 37.09 -8.42 6.27
N LYS A 125 36.33 -8.46 5.18
CA LYS A 125 35.07 -9.22 5.12
C LYS A 125 35.29 -10.70 5.30
N LEU A 126 36.28 -11.28 4.61
CA LEU A 126 36.59 -12.70 4.69
C LEU A 126 37.01 -13.10 6.11
N VAL A 127 37.93 -12.36 6.74
CA VAL A 127 38.38 -12.69 8.11
C VAL A 127 37.33 -12.38 9.17
N GLY A 128 36.47 -11.37 8.95
CA GLY A 128 35.41 -10.97 9.88
C GLY A 128 34.07 -11.67 9.67
N ILE A 129 33.97 -12.61 8.71
CA ILE A 129 32.68 -13.18 8.32
C ILE A 129 32.05 -13.99 9.45
N VAL A 130 32.85 -14.75 10.21
CA VAL A 130 32.38 -15.62 11.29
C VAL A 130 31.77 -14.78 12.41
N ASP A 131 32.47 -13.75 12.89
CA ASP A 131 31.97 -12.84 13.93
C ASP A 131 30.71 -12.09 13.48
N THR A 132 30.67 -11.69 12.20
CA THR A 132 29.52 -11.00 11.63
C THR A 132 28.30 -11.92 11.59
N LEU A 133 28.47 -13.17 11.15
CA LEU A 133 27.40 -14.16 11.10
C LEU A 133 26.91 -14.53 12.50
N ALA A 134 27.80 -14.69 13.47
CA ALA A 134 27.44 -14.96 14.87
C ALA A 134 26.56 -13.84 15.45
N LYS A 135 26.95 -12.57 15.24
CA LYS A 135 26.15 -11.41 15.67
C LYS A 135 24.80 -11.32 14.95
N LYS A 136 24.77 -11.63 13.65
CA LYS A 136 23.52 -11.64 12.86
C LYS A 136 22.58 -12.75 13.32
N MET A 137 23.11 -13.92 13.71
CA MET A 137 22.31 -15.01 14.24
C MET A 137 21.59 -14.60 15.53
N LEU A 138 22.29 -13.95 16.47
CA LEU A 138 21.66 -13.45 17.71
C LEU A 138 20.52 -12.47 17.41
N LYS A 139 20.75 -11.51 16.51
CA LYS A 139 19.70 -10.58 16.05
C LYS A 139 18.53 -11.28 15.37
N ALA A 140 18.79 -12.36 14.63
CA ALA A 140 17.73 -13.13 13.97
C ALA A 140 16.87 -13.89 14.99
N VAL A 141 17.46 -14.38 16.09
CA VAL A 141 16.72 -14.99 17.20
C VAL A 141 15.82 -13.95 17.86
N GLU A 142 16.36 -12.78 18.22
CA GLU A 142 15.58 -11.67 18.78
C GLU A 142 14.42 -11.26 17.84
N GLY A 143 14.72 -11.07 16.55
CA GLY A 143 13.70 -10.74 15.55
C GLY A 143 12.64 -11.84 15.36
N CYS A 144 12.99 -13.12 15.58
CA CYS A 144 12.02 -14.22 15.56
C CYS A 144 11.05 -14.11 16.74
N GLU A 145 11.54 -13.80 17.94
CA GLU A 145 10.70 -13.60 19.12
C GLU A 145 9.76 -12.40 18.95
N GLU A 146 10.29 -11.28 18.43
CA GLU A 146 9.51 -10.06 18.16
C GLU A 146 8.39 -10.29 17.14
N THR A 147 8.67 -11.07 16.08
CA THR A 147 7.70 -11.30 14.99
C THR A 147 6.70 -12.42 15.30
N LEU A 148 7.02 -13.32 16.24
CA LEU A 148 6.16 -14.45 16.59
C LEU A 148 4.79 -14.01 17.13
N ALA A 149 4.75 -13.00 17.99
CA ALA A 149 3.50 -12.49 18.57
C ALA A 149 2.55 -11.98 17.47
N GLY A 150 3.07 -11.16 16.55
CA GLY A 150 2.30 -10.66 15.41
C GLY A 150 1.83 -11.77 14.46
N PHE A 151 2.67 -12.78 14.22
CA PHE A 151 2.29 -13.95 13.42
C PHE A 151 1.16 -14.77 14.08
N GLN A 152 1.24 -14.99 15.39
CA GLN A 152 0.22 -15.73 16.14
C GLN A 152 -1.11 -14.97 16.16
N GLU A 153 -1.08 -13.66 16.39
CA GLU A 153 -2.26 -12.80 16.38
C GLU A 153 -2.96 -12.80 15.00
N LEU A 154 -2.20 -12.60 13.91
CA LEU A 154 -2.72 -12.74 12.55
C LEU A 154 -3.31 -14.13 12.32
N GLY A 155 -2.68 -15.16 12.86
CA GLY A 155 -3.19 -16.51 12.85
C GLY A 155 -4.55 -16.64 13.56
N GLN A 156 -4.81 -15.99 14.68
CA GLN A 156 -6.06 -16.18 15.42
C GLN A 156 -7.31 -15.78 14.63
N GLY A 157 -7.20 -14.79 13.74
CA GLY A 157 -8.29 -14.36 12.86
C GLY A 157 -8.61 -15.30 11.69
N ILE A 158 -7.83 -16.38 11.50
CA ILE A 158 -7.91 -17.26 10.34
C ILE A 158 -8.41 -18.65 10.77
N SER A 159 -9.37 -19.20 10.01
CA SER A 159 -9.91 -20.55 10.29
C SER A 159 -8.82 -21.62 10.20
N LYS A 160 -9.00 -22.72 10.95
CA LYS A 160 -8.02 -23.82 11.00
C LYS A 160 -7.88 -24.50 9.63
N GLU A 161 -8.96 -24.56 8.88
CA GLU A 161 -9.04 -25.13 7.54
C GLU A 161 -8.22 -24.29 6.56
N LEU A 162 -8.39 -22.97 6.58
CA LEU A 162 -7.69 -22.05 5.69
C LEU A 162 -6.17 -22.02 6.00
N LYS A 163 -5.79 -22.07 7.28
CA LYS A 163 -4.36 -22.22 7.66
C LYS A 163 -3.73 -23.47 7.06
N ARG A 164 -4.42 -24.62 7.14
CA ARG A 164 -3.91 -25.89 6.59
C ARG A 164 -3.77 -25.82 5.08
N GLU A 165 -4.73 -25.19 4.41
CA GLU A 165 -4.68 -24.97 2.97
C GLU A 165 -3.51 -24.08 2.56
N TRP A 166 -3.37 -22.91 3.18
CA TRP A 166 -2.29 -21.98 2.87
C TRP A 166 -0.91 -22.56 3.19
N SER A 167 -0.74 -23.26 4.31
CA SER A 167 0.54 -23.95 4.60
C SER A 167 0.89 -25.04 3.59
N ARG A 168 -0.12 -25.68 2.97
CA ARG A 168 0.09 -26.66 1.90
C ARG A 168 0.47 -25.97 0.59
N GLU A 169 -0.21 -24.88 0.25
CA GLU A 169 0.11 -24.07 -0.94
C GLU A 169 1.50 -23.45 -0.84
N GLU A 170 1.84 -22.87 0.31
CA GLU A 170 3.17 -22.33 0.63
C GLU A 170 4.25 -23.39 0.46
N ARG A 171 4.07 -24.58 1.05
CA ARG A 171 5.06 -25.67 0.93
C ARG A 171 5.28 -26.07 -0.52
N LYS A 172 4.22 -26.15 -1.32
CA LYS A 172 4.31 -26.43 -2.75
C LYS A 172 5.02 -25.29 -3.49
N ALA A 173 4.68 -24.05 -3.18
CA ALA A 173 5.26 -22.86 -3.78
C ALA A 173 6.76 -22.74 -3.52
N LEU A 174 7.20 -22.97 -2.28
CA LEU A 174 8.61 -22.94 -1.89
C LEU A 174 9.41 -24.11 -2.47
N HIS A 175 8.78 -25.28 -2.68
CA HIS A 175 9.44 -26.43 -3.29
C HIS A 175 9.67 -26.27 -4.80
N GLU A 176 8.64 -25.82 -5.52
CA GLU A 176 8.68 -25.70 -6.98
C GLU A 176 9.32 -24.37 -7.43
N GLY A 177 9.13 -23.29 -6.66
CA GLY A 177 9.59 -21.95 -6.99
C GLY A 177 8.91 -21.34 -8.22
N GLY A 178 9.50 -20.29 -8.77
CA GLY A 178 9.07 -19.67 -10.02
C GLY A 178 7.60 -19.23 -9.99
N GLN A 179 6.79 -19.74 -10.93
CA GLN A 179 5.37 -19.37 -11.07
C GLN A 179 4.51 -19.77 -9.86
N PHE A 180 4.91 -20.80 -9.12
CA PHE A 180 4.16 -21.27 -7.95
C PHE A 180 4.24 -20.30 -6.77
N LEU A 181 5.24 -19.41 -6.75
CA LEU A 181 5.34 -18.33 -5.76
C LEU A 181 4.27 -17.25 -5.92
N SER A 182 3.42 -17.32 -6.96
CA SER A 182 2.27 -16.41 -7.16
C SER A 182 1.30 -16.39 -5.99
N VAL A 183 1.35 -17.37 -5.08
CA VAL A 183 0.63 -17.36 -3.79
C VAL A 183 0.99 -16.15 -2.91
N TYR A 184 2.21 -15.62 -3.04
CA TYR A 184 2.66 -14.40 -2.36
C TYR A 184 2.34 -13.11 -3.13
N GLY A 185 1.73 -13.23 -4.31
CA GLY A 185 1.25 -12.09 -5.07
C GLY A 185 0.10 -11.42 -4.34
N VAL A 186 0.15 -10.09 -4.24
CA VAL A 186 -0.98 -9.31 -3.73
C VAL A 186 -2.10 -9.40 -4.76
N ARG A 187 -3.16 -10.17 -4.45
CA ARG A 187 -4.36 -10.24 -5.29
C ARG A 187 -5.17 -8.98 -5.08
N SER A 188 -4.94 -7.97 -5.90
CA SER A 188 -5.82 -6.80 -6.02
C SER A 188 -6.75 -7.00 -7.21
N GLU A 189 -7.74 -7.88 -7.09
CA GLU A 189 -8.88 -7.83 -8.00
C GLU A 189 -9.60 -6.52 -7.71
N LYS A 190 -9.24 -5.46 -8.44
CA LYS A 190 -9.89 -4.16 -8.31
C LYS A 190 -11.33 -4.32 -8.75
N ALA A 191 -12.25 -4.05 -7.84
CA ALA A 191 -13.65 -3.91 -8.20
C ALA A 191 -13.76 -2.73 -9.19
N PRO A 192 -14.73 -2.78 -10.13
CA PRO A 192 -14.89 -1.71 -11.08
C PRO A 192 -15.17 -0.39 -10.36
N THR A 193 -14.43 0.65 -10.74
CA THR A 193 -14.56 1.98 -10.10
C THR A 193 -15.91 2.61 -10.43
N GLN A 194 -16.35 3.59 -9.64
CA GLN A 194 -17.58 4.32 -9.97
C GLN A 194 -17.50 5.01 -11.34
N ALA A 195 -16.31 5.44 -11.76
CA ALA A 195 -16.06 6.01 -13.08
C ALA A 195 -16.19 4.99 -14.22
N GLU A 196 -15.69 3.77 -14.04
CA GLU A 196 -15.82 2.68 -15.01
C GLU A 196 -17.29 2.27 -15.20
N ILE A 197 -18.03 2.10 -14.10
CA ILE A 197 -19.46 1.80 -14.14
C ILE A 197 -20.25 2.95 -14.77
N ARG A 198 -19.91 4.20 -14.47
CA ARG A 198 -20.48 5.36 -15.17
C ARG A 198 -20.30 5.25 -16.68
N ASN A 199 -19.07 5.04 -17.15
CA ASN A 199 -18.77 4.98 -18.58
C ASN A 199 -19.52 3.82 -19.27
N GLN A 200 -19.60 2.67 -18.59
CA GLN A 200 -20.38 1.54 -19.06
C GLN A 200 -21.86 1.91 -19.20
N LEU A 201 -22.49 2.47 -18.15
CA LEU A 201 -23.91 2.85 -18.17
C LEU A 201 -24.21 3.95 -19.20
N GLU A 202 -23.32 4.92 -19.40
CA GLU A 202 -23.44 5.95 -20.45
C GLU A 202 -23.35 5.35 -21.87
N SER A 203 -22.53 4.30 -22.06
CA SER A 203 -22.46 3.59 -23.33
C SER A 203 -23.75 2.79 -23.61
N GLU A 204 -24.26 2.09 -22.60
CA GLU A 204 -25.52 1.34 -22.67
C GLU A 204 -26.71 2.29 -22.93
N GLU A 205 -26.72 3.49 -22.32
CA GLU A 205 -27.75 4.51 -22.54
C GLU A 205 -27.76 5.02 -23.99
N LYS A 206 -26.59 5.16 -24.64
CA LYS A 206 -26.48 5.60 -26.04
C LYS A 206 -26.96 4.55 -27.04
N GLU A 207 -26.87 3.27 -26.69
CA GLU A 207 -27.31 2.16 -27.55
C GLU A 207 -28.83 1.96 -27.50
N ILE A 208 -29.52 2.44 -26.45
CA ILE A 208 -30.97 2.35 -26.33
C ILE A 208 -31.63 3.41 -27.22
N VAL A 209 -32.17 2.97 -28.36
CA VAL A 209 -32.94 3.81 -29.30
C VAL A 209 -34.21 4.34 -28.62
N GLY A 210 -34.26 5.66 -28.38
CA GLY A 210 -35.42 6.35 -27.79
C GLY A 210 -35.45 6.42 -26.26
N GLY A 211 -34.36 6.07 -25.58
CA GLY A 211 -34.21 6.25 -24.12
C GLY A 211 -34.00 7.70 -23.69
N ALA A 212 -34.37 8.03 -22.45
CA ALA A 212 -34.18 9.35 -21.86
C ALA A 212 -32.68 9.67 -21.64
N THR A 213 -32.02 10.20 -22.67
CA THR A 213 -30.62 10.61 -22.65
C THR A 213 -30.31 11.53 -21.46
N GLY A 214 -29.36 11.15 -20.61
CA GLY A 214 -28.88 11.98 -19.49
C GLY A 214 -29.33 11.51 -18.11
N SER A 215 -30.01 10.37 -18.01
CA SER A 215 -30.44 9.78 -16.74
C SER A 215 -29.27 9.43 -15.83
N VAL A 216 -28.22 8.83 -16.39
CA VAL A 216 -27.00 8.45 -15.67
C VAL A 216 -26.29 9.70 -15.11
N ASN A 217 -26.12 10.73 -15.95
CA ASN A 217 -25.50 11.99 -15.53
C ASN A 217 -26.29 12.70 -14.42
N TRP A 218 -27.63 12.73 -14.51
CA TRP A 218 -28.46 13.28 -13.44
C TRP A 218 -28.30 12.52 -12.12
N GLN A 219 -28.22 11.18 -12.17
CA GLN A 219 -27.98 10.36 -10.98
C GLN A 219 -26.60 10.62 -10.37
N ILE A 220 -25.57 10.79 -11.19
CA ILE A 220 -24.22 11.11 -10.73
C ILE A 220 -24.18 12.49 -10.09
N SER A 221 -24.82 13.49 -10.69
CA SER A 221 -24.96 14.81 -10.07
C SER A 221 -25.64 14.70 -8.71
N GLY A 222 -26.68 13.86 -8.58
CA GLY A 222 -27.30 13.56 -7.30
C GLY A 222 -26.34 12.94 -6.29
N LEU A 223 -25.53 11.94 -6.69
CA LEU A 223 -24.53 11.31 -5.83
C LEU A 223 -23.44 12.28 -5.38
N ASN A 224 -23.00 13.18 -6.27
CA ASN A 224 -22.02 14.22 -5.95
C ASN A 224 -22.58 15.21 -4.94
N ILE A 225 -23.83 15.66 -5.13
CA ILE A 225 -24.50 16.53 -4.15
C ILE A 225 -24.61 15.82 -2.81
N GLU A 226 -24.98 14.53 -2.76
CA GLU A 226 -24.99 13.78 -1.50
C GLU A 226 -23.59 13.75 -0.84
N ASP A 227 -22.50 13.67 -1.61
CA ASP A 227 -21.14 13.73 -1.04
C ASP A 227 -20.80 15.11 -0.49
N THR A 228 -21.14 16.18 -1.20
CA THR A 228 -21.00 17.55 -0.69
C THR A 228 -21.83 17.75 0.59
N GLN A 229 -23.08 17.26 0.62
CA GLN A 229 -23.90 17.31 1.83
C GLN A 229 -23.27 16.53 3.00
N ARG A 230 -22.62 15.39 2.73
CA ARG A 230 -21.88 14.62 3.76
C ARG A 230 -20.68 15.41 4.29
N ARG A 231 -19.91 16.06 3.39
CA ARG A 231 -18.75 16.88 3.76
C ARG A 231 -19.15 18.03 4.68
N LEU A 232 -20.15 18.82 4.28
CA LEU A 232 -20.67 19.93 5.09
C LEU A 232 -21.18 19.47 6.46
N ARG A 233 -21.86 18.31 6.53
CA ARG A 233 -22.28 17.73 7.82
C ARG A 233 -21.10 17.37 8.71
N MET A 234 -19.99 16.89 8.13
CA MET A 234 -18.78 16.54 8.88
C MET A 234 -18.08 17.78 9.41
N GLU A 235 -17.85 18.78 8.57
CA GLU A 235 -17.25 20.07 8.97
C GLU A 235 -18.03 20.72 10.10
N ARG A 236 -19.37 20.67 10.05
CA ARG A 236 -20.21 21.20 11.12
C ARG A 236 -20.10 20.44 12.44
N ILE A 237 -19.93 19.11 12.38
CA ILE A 237 -19.68 18.29 13.57
C ILE A 237 -18.29 18.61 14.14
N GLU A 238 -17.29 18.76 13.29
CA GLU A 238 -15.93 19.14 13.70
C GLU A 238 -15.91 20.54 14.32
N ASN A 239 -16.59 21.52 13.71
CA ASN A 239 -16.77 22.87 14.25
C ASN A 239 -17.50 22.85 15.59
N PHE A 240 -18.51 21.99 15.75
CA PHE A 240 -19.16 21.81 17.04
C PHE A 240 -18.21 21.22 18.10
N HIS A 241 -17.34 20.27 17.72
CA HIS A 241 -16.35 19.70 18.63
C HIS A 241 -15.23 20.69 18.99
N THR A 242 -14.76 21.51 18.04
CA THR A 242 -13.75 22.55 18.30
C THR A 242 -14.33 23.63 19.21
N GLN A 243 -15.55 24.10 18.92
CA GLN A 243 -16.29 24.98 19.83
C GLN A 243 -16.48 24.30 21.20
N GLY A 244 -16.96 23.06 21.27
CA GLY A 244 -17.12 22.35 22.54
C GLY A 244 -15.84 22.31 23.40
N LYS A 245 -14.66 22.13 22.78
CA LYS A 245 -13.36 22.19 23.47
C LYS A 245 -13.04 23.58 24.01
N LEU A 246 -13.26 24.63 23.22
CA LEU A 246 -13.10 26.04 23.64
C LEU A 246 -13.93 26.34 24.90
N TRP A 247 -15.15 25.83 24.97
CA TRP A 247 -16.06 26.04 26.11
C TRP A 247 -15.61 25.27 27.35
N THR A 248 -14.99 24.10 27.21
CA THR A 248 -14.45 23.32 28.34
C THR A 248 -13.11 23.80 28.85
N GLU A 249 -12.30 24.44 27.99
CA GLU A 249 -10.94 24.90 28.34
C GLU A 249 -10.88 26.39 28.74
N GLY A 250 -12.02 27.10 28.78
CA GLY A 250 -12.14 28.44 29.35
C GLY A 250 -11.26 29.49 28.68
N ARG A 251 -11.02 29.38 27.36
CA ARG A 251 -10.38 30.43 26.58
C ARG A 251 -11.44 31.26 25.88
N ASP A 252 -11.56 32.50 26.31
CA ASP A 252 -12.29 33.54 25.61
C ASP A 252 -11.71 33.73 24.21
N ARG A 253 -12.61 34.03 23.27
CA ARG A 253 -12.37 34.19 21.85
C ARG A 253 -11.66 35.54 21.63
N GLU A 254 -10.32 35.54 21.62
CA GLU A 254 -9.56 36.63 21.02
C GLU A 254 -9.35 36.29 19.54
N GLU A 255 -9.96 37.10 18.68
CA GLU A 255 -9.65 37.18 17.25
C GLU A 255 -8.19 37.64 17.12
N ASP A 256 -7.30 36.73 16.75
CA ASP A 256 -5.89 37.04 16.48
C ASP A 256 -5.64 36.87 14.98
N ASP A 257 -5.80 37.99 14.26
CA ASP A 257 -5.25 38.21 12.93
C ASP A 257 -3.72 38.24 13.05
N THR A 258 -3.05 37.14 12.71
CA THR A 258 -1.59 37.18 12.47
C THR A 258 -1.20 36.40 11.23
N ASP A 259 -0.99 37.17 10.17
CA ASP A 259 0.07 37.13 9.17
C ASP A 259 0.75 35.79 8.81
N GLU A 260 0.69 35.54 7.50
CA GLU A 260 1.52 34.62 6.73
C GLU A 260 3.00 34.72 7.12
N ASP A 261 3.60 33.60 7.54
CA ASP A 261 5.04 33.42 7.39
C ASP A 261 5.38 31.98 7.01
N GLY A 262 5.95 31.85 5.81
CA GLY A 262 6.23 30.59 5.16
C GLY A 262 7.32 29.79 5.86
N ASN A 263 7.09 28.47 5.99
CA ASN A 263 8.18 27.53 6.11
C ASN A 263 7.92 26.25 5.31
N ASN A 264 8.54 26.23 4.14
CA ASN A 264 8.56 25.16 3.17
C ASN A 264 9.50 24.04 3.66
N ASN A 265 8.95 22.94 4.19
CA ASN A 265 9.70 21.71 4.37
C ASN A 265 8.93 20.53 3.78
N ARG A 266 9.06 20.35 2.46
CA ARG A 266 8.58 19.20 1.69
C ARG A 266 9.24 17.92 2.21
N VAL A 267 8.45 17.07 2.84
CA VAL A 267 8.67 15.61 2.76
C VAL A 267 7.69 15.10 1.73
N VAL A 268 8.23 14.58 0.63
CA VAL A 268 7.48 13.96 -0.46
C VAL A 268 6.82 12.70 0.09
N VAL A 269 5.54 12.81 0.45
CA VAL A 269 4.63 11.66 0.44
C VAL A 269 4.32 11.44 -1.03
N LEU A 270 4.54 10.22 -1.51
CA LEU A 270 4.16 9.83 -2.87
C LEU A 270 2.65 10.03 -2.98
N ASP A 271 2.31 11.08 -3.72
CA ASP A 271 0.98 11.52 -4.09
C ASP A 271 0.46 10.55 -5.15
N ASP A 272 -0.27 9.52 -4.70
CA ASP A 272 -1.15 8.76 -5.57
C ASP A 272 -2.42 9.60 -5.83
N GLY A 273 -2.29 10.56 -6.73
CA GLY A 273 -3.28 10.87 -7.76
C GLY A 273 -4.74 11.15 -7.37
N ASP A 274 -5.02 11.68 -6.17
CA ASP A 274 -6.30 12.36 -5.89
C ASP A 274 -5.99 13.86 -5.80
N GLN A 275 -6.14 14.58 -6.92
CA GLN A 275 -6.20 16.04 -6.95
C GLN A 275 -7.50 16.47 -6.25
N ASP A 276 -7.52 16.41 -4.92
CA ASP A 276 -8.46 17.15 -4.11
C ASP A 276 -8.04 18.62 -4.22
N TYR A 277 -8.69 19.34 -5.13
CA TYR A 277 -8.68 20.80 -5.13
C TYR A 277 -9.29 21.25 -3.79
N GLU A 278 -8.43 21.55 -2.81
CA GLU A 278 -8.79 22.31 -1.61
C GLU A 278 -9.08 23.76 -2.02
N GLU A 279 -10.29 24.00 -2.54
CA GLU A 279 -10.86 25.34 -2.54
C GLU A 279 -11.27 25.66 -1.10
N SER A 280 -10.40 26.42 -0.44
CA SER A 280 -10.70 27.14 0.81
C SER A 280 -11.63 28.30 0.47
N ASP A 281 -12.92 28.02 0.31
CA ASP A 281 -13.93 29.06 0.33
C ASP A 281 -14.21 29.44 1.79
N ASP A 282 -13.47 30.43 2.28
CA ASP A 282 -13.85 31.21 3.46
C ASP A 282 -15.09 32.05 3.12
N GLU A 283 -16.26 31.41 3.05
CA GLU A 283 -17.53 32.11 3.05
C GLU A 283 -17.97 32.39 4.49
N SER A 284 -17.96 33.68 4.83
CA SER A 284 -18.54 34.23 6.05
C SER A 284 -19.95 33.69 6.27
N ASP A 285 -20.17 33.14 7.46
CA ASP A 285 -21.41 32.52 7.94
C ASP A 285 -22.50 33.61 8.13
N ASP A 286 -23.11 34.07 7.04
CA ASP A 286 -24.35 34.84 7.10
C ASP A 286 -25.49 33.89 7.47
N GLU A 287 -25.94 33.94 8.73
CA GLU A 287 -27.11 33.23 9.22
C GLU A 287 -28.38 33.66 8.46
N VAL A 288 -28.66 33.01 7.32
CA VAL A 288 -29.96 33.10 6.66
C VAL A 288 -30.90 32.11 7.33
N ASP A 289 -31.79 32.67 8.14
CA ASP A 289 -32.88 32.02 8.86
C ASP A 289 -33.97 31.51 7.88
N GLY A 290 -33.62 30.47 7.12
CA GLY A 290 -34.51 29.71 6.24
C GLY A 290 -34.60 28.25 6.70
N ASP A 291 -35.83 27.72 6.80
CA ASP A 291 -36.22 26.41 7.34
C ASP A 291 -35.73 25.17 6.53
N GLY A 292 -34.48 25.15 6.10
CA GLY A 292 -33.95 24.00 5.36
C GLY A 292 -32.48 24.14 5.00
N LYS A 293 -31.59 23.78 5.94
CA LYS A 293 -30.17 23.72 5.64
C LYS A 293 -29.91 22.72 4.50
N PRO A 294 -29.19 23.12 3.43
CA PRO A 294 -29.08 22.33 2.20
C PRO A 294 -28.48 20.94 2.43
N GLU A 295 -27.64 20.77 3.45
CA GLU A 295 -27.02 19.51 3.82
C GLU A 295 -27.98 18.47 4.43
N ARG A 296 -29.19 18.88 4.84
CA ARG A 296 -30.24 18.01 5.40
C ARG A 296 -31.37 17.71 4.42
N MET A 297 -31.38 18.36 3.26
CA MET A 297 -32.43 18.20 2.26
C MET A 297 -32.28 16.84 1.55
N LYS A 298 -33.34 16.03 1.56
CA LYS A 298 -33.35 14.75 0.83
C LYS A 298 -33.51 14.99 -0.66
N LEU A 299 -32.54 14.54 -1.44
CA LEU A 299 -32.63 14.57 -2.91
C LEU A 299 -33.67 13.58 -3.40
N MET A 300 -34.33 13.92 -4.51
CA MET A 300 -35.36 13.07 -5.13
C MET A 300 -34.74 11.96 -5.97
N MET A 301 -33.92 11.10 -5.36
CA MET A 301 -33.24 9.97 -6.01
C MET A 301 -34.12 8.70 -6.00
N PRO A 302 -33.93 7.75 -6.93
CA PRO A 302 -34.64 6.46 -6.88
C PRO A 302 -34.48 5.74 -5.52
N SER A 303 -33.32 5.85 -4.86
CA SER A 303 -33.10 5.30 -3.51
C SER A 303 -33.95 5.95 -2.42
N THR A 304 -34.26 7.25 -2.52
CA THR A 304 -35.13 7.94 -1.56
C THR A 304 -36.61 7.70 -1.82
N LEU A 305 -36.98 7.45 -3.08
CA LEU A 305 -38.34 7.04 -3.46
C LEU A 305 -38.63 5.58 -3.05
N GLY A 306 -37.62 4.71 -3.15
CA GLY A 306 -37.70 3.29 -2.82
C GLY A 306 -38.35 2.45 -3.93
N LYS A 307 -38.09 1.13 -3.89
CA LYS A 307 -38.47 0.16 -4.93
C LYS A 307 -39.93 0.29 -5.40
N ALA A 308 -40.89 0.34 -4.48
CA ALA A 308 -42.31 0.33 -4.80
C ALA A 308 -42.74 1.56 -5.62
N LYS A 309 -42.27 2.76 -5.25
CA LYS A 309 -42.59 4.00 -5.97
C LYS A 309 -41.87 4.08 -7.30
N CYS A 310 -40.61 3.63 -7.37
CA CYS A 310 -39.89 3.58 -8.64
C CYS A 310 -40.61 2.70 -9.66
N LEU A 311 -41.12 1.52 -9.25
CA LEU A 311 -41.88 0.65 -10.14
C LEU A 311 -43.23 1.26 -10.53
N ALA A 312 -43.94 1.89 -9.59
CA ALA A 312 -45.22 2.55 -9.87
C ALA A 312 -45.10 3.74 -10.84
N GLN A 313 -43.96 4.44 -10.85
CA GLN A 313 -43.69 5.59 -11.71
C GLN A 313 -42.92 5.25 -12.99
N GLY A 314 -42.67 3.96 -13.27
CA GLY A 314 -41.93 3.54 -14.47
C GLY A 314 -40.41 3.81 -14.43
N LEU A 315 -39.84 4.14 -13.27
CA LEU A 315 -38.41 4.44 -13.07
C LEU A 315 -37.55 3.17 -12.92
N GLY A 316 -37.92 2.08 -13.59
CA GLY A 316 -37.24 0.78 -13.47
C GLY A 316 -35.79 0.81 -13.98
N VAL A 317 -35.55 1.51 -15.09
CA VAL A 317 -34.21 1.67 -15.69
C VAL A 317 -33.31 2.49 -14.76
N MET A 318 -33.78 3.66 -14.31
CA MET A 318 -33.07 4.51 -13.35
C MET A 318 -32.77 3.78 -12.04
N ARG A 319 -33.72 3.01 -11.51
CA ARG A 319 -33.47 2.16 -10.33
C ARG A 319 -32.32 1.17 -10.56
N SER A 320 -32.24 0.57 -11.75
CA SER A 320 -31.21 -0.42 -12.08
C SER A 320 -29.83 0.22 -12.20
N GLN A 321 -29.77 1.39 -12.86
CA GLN A 321 -28.57 2.21 -12.98
C GLN A 321 -28.06 2.67 -11.60
N GLU A 322 -28.94 3.14 -10.71
CA GLU A 322 -28.53 3.55 -9.36
C GLU A 322 -28.02 2.35 -8.55
N ILE A 323 -28.64 1.17 -8.67
CA ILE A 323 -28.11 -0.05 -8.00
C ILE A 323 -26.67 -0.32 -8.44
N ALA A 324 -26.36 -0.22 -9.74
CA ALA A 324 -25.01 -0.42 -10.25
C ALA A 324 -24.03 0.64 -9.71
N LEU A 325 -24.41 1.91 -9.72
CA LEU A 325 -23.60 3.01 -9.18
C LEU A 325 -23.34 2.86 -7.67
N ARG A 326 -24.35 2.48 -6.88
CA ARG A 326 -24.21 2.27 -5.42
C ARG A 326 -23.35 1.06 -5.08
N LYS A 327 -23.34 0.01 -5.92
CA LYS A 327 -22.41 -1.12 -5.77
C LYS A 327 -20.97 -0.69 -5.97
N ALA A 328 -20.70 0.07 -7.04
CA ALA A 328 -19.38 0.62 -7.31
C ALA A 328 -18.92 1.54 -6.18
N GLN A 329 -19.80 2.45 -5.72
CA GLN A 329 -19.54 3.32 -4.58
C GLN A 329 -19.19 2.52 -3.30
N ALA A 330 -19.92 1.44 -3.03
CA ALA A 330 -19.64 0.59 -1.87
C ALA A 330 -18.31 -0.16 -1.98
N ASP A 331 -17.99 -0.73 -3.15
CA ASP A 331 -16.73 -1.43 -3.38
C ASP A 331 -15.52 -0.48 -3.26
N GLU A 332 -15.60 0.71 -3.87
CA GLU A 332 -14.56 1.73 -3.81
C GLU A 332 -14.37 2.26 -2.38
N SER A 333 -15.46 2.49 -1.65
CA SER A 333 -15.40 2.90 -0.24
C SER A 333 -14.74 1.83 0.64
N LEU A 334 -14.98 0.54 0.38
CA LEU A 334 -14.34 -0.55 1.11
C LEU A 334 -12.83 -0.65 0.81
N GLU A 335 -12.41 -0.41 -0.44
CA GLU A 335 -10.99 -0.35 -0.79
C GLU A 335 -10.30 0.82 -0.08
N LYS A 336 -10.88 2.03 -0.17
CA LYS A 336 -10.39 3.23 0.53
C LYS A 336 -10.37 3.04 2.05
N LEU A 337 -11.36 2.36 2.63
CA LEU A 337 -11.41 2.02 4.05
C LEU A 337 -10.25 1.10 4.46
N ARG A 338 -9.96 0.06 3.68
CA ARG A 338 -8.83 -0.86 3.95
C ARG A 338 -7.49 -0.12 3.89
N LEU A 339 -7.30 0.77 2.92
CA LEU A 339 -6.10 1.60 2.81
C LEU A 339 -5.95 2.54 4.01
N ALA A 340 -7.04 3.21 4.42
CA ALA A 340 -7.03 4.11 5.58
C ALA A 340 -6.73 3.37 6.90
N LEU A 341 -7.33 2.19 7.11
CA LEU A 341 -7.03 1.32 8.25
C LEU A 341 -5.58 0.83 8.23
N GLY A 342 -5.06 0.45 7.06
CA GLY A 342 -3.67 0.07 6.86
C GLY A 342 -2.70 1.19 7.22
N LEU A 343 -2.97 2.41 6.75
CA LEU A 343 -2.20 3.60 7.10
C LEU A 343 -2.24 3.90 8.60
N LYS A 344 -3.43 3.86 9.21
CA LYS A 344 -3.59 4.07 10.66
C LYS A 344 -2.75 3.06 11.46
N ALA A 345 -2.86 1.77 11.12
CA ALA A 345 -2.11 0.71 11.79
C ALA A 345 -0.59 0.85 11.60
N MET A 346 -0.14 1.27 10.41
CA MET A 346 1.26 1.58 10.15
C MET A 346 1.75 2.72 11.05
N LEU A 347 1.05 3.86 11.07
CA LEU A 347 1.42 5.03 11.87
C LEU A 347 1.53 4.70 13.36
N LEU A 348 0.59 3.91 13.90
CA LEU A 348 0.62 3.45 15.29
C LEU A 348 1.86 2.59 15.59
N ARG A 349 2.21 1.66 14.69
CA ARG A 349 3.34 0.75 14.88
C ARG A 349 4.70 1.41 14.68
N THR A 350 4.83 2.27 13.68
CA THR A 350 6.15 2.81 13.26
C THR A 350 6.43 4.17 13.85
N GLU A 351 5.45 5.07 13.92
CA GLU A 351 5.68 6.45 14.32
C GLU A 351 5.33 6.67 15.80
N VAL A 352 4.20 6.15 16.29
CA VAL A 352 3.79 6.36 17.70
C VAL A 352 4.75 5.63 18.64
N ARG A 353 5.02 4.35 18.37
CA ARG A 353 5.93 3.55 19.21
C ARG A 353 7.37 4.09 19.26
N ASN A 354 7.80 4.79 18.21
CA ASN A 354 9.16 5.36 18.12
C ASN A 354 9.23 6.84 18.51
N ALA A 355 8.11 7.48 18.86
CA ALA A 355 8.07 8.89 19.24
C ALA A 355 8.64 9.10 20.65
N LYS A 356 9.92 9.48 20.73
CA LYS A 356 10.62 9.74 22.01
C LYS A 356 10.49 11.18 22.53
N SER A 357 9.88 12.08 21.75
CA SER A 357 9.72 13.50 22.13
C SER A 357 8.26 13.92 22.07
N GLN A 358 7.88 14.85 22.95
CA GLN A 358 6.50 15.34 23.05
C GLN A 358 6.01 15.96 21.74
N LYS A 359 6.82 16.82 21.10
CA LYS A 359 6.47 17.43 19.80
C LYS A 359 6.24 16.39 18.71
N ARG A 360 7.08 15.35 18.65
CA ARG A 360 6.92 14.27 17.67
C ARG A 360 5.67 13.45 17.98
N SER A 361 5.41 13.14 19.26
CA SER A 361 4.19 12.47 19.69
C SER A 361 2.93 13.21 19.23
N THR A 362 2.83 14.52 19.48
CA THR A 362 1.67 15.34 19.05
C THR A 362 1.46 15.31 17.54
N TRP A 363 2.55 15.45 16.76
CA TRP A 363 2.46 15.40 15.30
C TRP A 363 2.00 14.02 14.79
N VAL A 364 2.55 12.94 15.36
CA VAL A 364 2.14 11.58 14.97
C VAL A 364 0.68 11.33 15.33
N TRP A 365 0.23 11.76 16.52
CA TRP A 365 -1.18 11.66 16.91
C TRP A 365 -2.10 12.46 15.99
N SER A 366 -1.70 13.64 15.51
CA SER A 366 -2.45 14.38 14.49
C SER A 366 -2.57 13.59 13.19
N SER A 367 -1.50 12.94 12.74
CA SER A 367 -1.53 12.06 11.55
C SER A 367 -2.45 10.85 11.74
N VAL A 368 -2.46 10.25 12.94
CA VAL A 368 -3.39 9.16 13.31
C VAL A 368 -4.84 9.67 13.29
N GLN A 369 -5.12 10.87 13.82
CA GLN A 369 -6.46 11.47 13.78
C GLN A 369 -6.93 11.73 12.35
N LYS A 370 -6.04 12.20 11.46
CA LYS A 370 -6.36 12.35 10.03
C LYS A 370 -6.70 11.01 9.38
N ALA A 371 -5.97 9.95 9.70
CA ALA A 371 -6.28 8.60 9.21
C ALA A 371 -7.64 8.11 9.75
N GLU A 372 -7.95 8.37 11.03
CA GLU A 372 -9.24 8.03 11.66
C GLU A 372 -10.42 8.79 11.02
N ALA A 373 -10.23 10.07 10.69
CA ALA A 373 -11.23 10.86 9.97
C ALA A 373 -11.52 10.26 8.59
N LYS A 374 -10.47 9.82 7.86
CA LYS A 374 -10.62 9.08 6.59
C LYS A 374 -11.41 7.78 6.78
N VAL A 375 -11.10 6.99 7.81
CA VAL A 375 -11.85 5.77 8.16
C VAL A 375 -13.33 6.09 8.39
N SER A 376 -13.62 7.07 9.25
CA SER A 376 -14.98 7.49 9.58
C SER A 376 -15.76 7.97 8.35
N ARG A 377 -15.11 8.73 7.45
CA ARG A 377 -15.72 9.17 6.18
C ARG A 377 -16.10 7.98 5.31
N GLN A 378 -15.20 7.03 5.08
CA GLN A 378 -15.47 5.88 4.22
C GLN A 378 -16.54 4.95 4.78
N VAL A 379 -16.59 4.77 6.11
CA VAL A 379 -17.66 4.01 6.77
C VAL A 379 -19.03 4.63 6.49
N ARG A 380 -19.16 5.97 6.58
CA ARG A 380 -20.42 6.66 6.31
C ARG A 380 -20.86 6.53 4.85
N ILE A 381 -19.95 6.74 3.90
CA ILE A 381 -20.24 6.60 2.46
C ILE A 381 -20.72 5.17 2.18
N TYR A 382 -20.03 4.17 2.74
CA TYR A 382 -20.41 2.77 2.61
C TYR A 382 -21.80 2.47 3.20
N GLN A 383 -22.08 2.95 4.42
CA GLN A 383 -23.36 2.73 5.09
C GLN A 383 -24.53 3.39 4.34
N ASP A 384 -24.33 4.60 3.81
CA ASP A 384 -25.31 5.29 2.97
C ASP A 384 -25.56 4.53 1.67
N ALA A 385 -24.50 4.09 0.97
CA ALA A 385 -24.62 3.30 -0.25
C ALA A 385 -25.35 1.98 0.01
N ARG A 386 -25.05 1.30 1.13
CA ARG A 386 -25.76 0.10 1.57
C ARG A 386 -27.23 0.38 1.88
N GLY A 387 -27.54 1.49 2.56
CA GLY A 387 -28.90 1.93 2.83
C GLY A 387 -29.71 2.19 1.56
N ALA A 388 -29.08 2.80 0.56
CA ALA A 388 -29.65 3.00 -0.77
C ALA A 388 -29.91 1.66 -1.48
N LEU A 389 -28.96 0.71 -1.44
CA LEU A 389 -29.14 -0.63 -2.02
C LEU A 389 -30.33 -1.40 -1.40
N ILE A 390 -30.51 -1.27 -0.08
CA ILE A 390 -31.66 -1.86 0.63
C ILE A 390 -32.97 -1.22 0.15
N SER A 391 -33.00 0.11 0.08
CA SER A 391 -34.19 0.88 -0.31
C SER A 391 -34.60 0.62 -1.77
N LEU A 392 -33.62 0.43 -2.64
CA LEU A 392 -33.79 0.02 -4.04
C LEU A 392 -34.16 -1.46 -4.18
N GLY A 393 -34.01 -2.27 -3.13
CA GLY A 393 -34.26 -3.71 -3.15
C GLY A 393 -33.31 -4.47 -4.07
N ALA A 394 -32.01 -4.29 -3.85
CA ALA A 394 -30.93 -5.03 -4.51
C ALA A 394 -31.04 -6.56 -4.26
N SER A 395 -30.35 -7.36 -5.07
CA SER A 395 -30.41 -8.83 -4.99
C SER A 395 -29.89 -9.36 -3.64
N LEU A 396 -30.37 -10.54 -3.24
CA LEU A 396 -29.92 -11.20 -2.01
C LEU A 396 -28.40 -11.46 -2.02
N GLU A 397 -27.83 -11.83 -3.16
CA GLU A 397 -26.39 -12.00 -3.36
C GLU A 397 -25.62 -10.72 -3.06
N SER A 398 -26.13 -9.57 -3.52
CA SER A 398 -25.51 -8.27 -3.23
C SER A 398 -25.54 -7.97 -1.73
N MET A 399 -26.65 -8.30 -1.07
CA MET A 399 -26.79 -8.10 0.38
C MET A 399 -25.95 -9.06 1.22
N GLN A 400 -25.59 -10.23 0.69
CA GLN A 400 -24.63 -11.15 1.31
C GLN A 400 -23.19 -10.63 1.19
N LYS A 401 -22.86 -9.93 0.10
CA LYS A 401 -21.56 -9.28 -0.09
C LYS A 401 -21.41 -8.02 0.77
N TYR A 402 -22.40 -7.13 0.78
CA TYR A 402 -22.34 -5.83 1.46
C TYR A 402 -22.93 -5.89 2.87
N LEU A 403 -22.14 -6.41 3.82
CA LEU A 403 -22.51 -6.55 5.23
C LEU A 403 -22.43 -5.21 5.99
N LEU A 404 -23.15 -5.11 7.11
CA LEU A 404 -23.02 -3.94 7.98
C LEU A 404 -21.64 -3.94 8.65
N ILE A 405 -20.88 -2.85 8.50
CA ILE A 405 -19.62 -2.64 9.21
C ILE A 405 -19.95 -2.37 10.69
N GLN A 406 -19.38 -3.17 11.58
CA GLN A 406 -19.47 -3.00 13.03
C GLN A 406 -18.18 -2.37 13.56
N ASP A 407 -18.25 -1.72 14.73
CA ASP A 407 -17.07 -1.10 15.35
C ASP A 407 -15.92 -2.10 15.59
N LYS A 408 -16.25 -3.38 15.80
CA LYS A 408 -15.25 -4.45 15.94
C LYS A 408 -14.46 -4.71 14.66
N ASP A 409 -15.04 -4.42 13.49
CA ASP A 409 -14.43 -4.64 12.19
C ASP A 409 -13.44 -3.51 11.83
N LEU A 410 -13.52 -2.39 12.56
CA LEU A 410 -12.65 -1.22 12.41
C LEU A 410 -11.42 -1.26 13.33
N LYS A 411 -11.38 -2.20 14.28
CA LYS A 411 -10.27 -2.35 15.22
C LYS A 411 -9.14 -3.14 14.60
N MET A 412 -7.94 -2.56 14.61
CA MET A 412 -6.71 -3.22 14.18
C MET A 412 -5.86 -3.58 15.41
N SER A 413 -5.09 -4.67 15.31
CA SER A 413 -4.08 -5.12 16.30
C SER A 413 -3.22 -3.97 16.89
N GLY A 414 -2.81 -3.01 16.05
CA GLY A 414 -2.01 -1.86 16.47
C GLY A 414 -2.77 -0.76 17.23
N ASP A 415 -4.12 -0.81 17.25
CA ASP A 415 -4.96 0.12 18.03
C ASP A 415 -4.97 -0.23 19.52
N ILE A 416 -4.58 -1.46 19.88
CA ILE A 416 -4.45 -1.91 21.27
C ILE A 416 -3.05 -1.48 21.76
N VAL A 417 -2.91 -0.18 22.04
CA VAL A 417 -1.85 0.25 22.95
C VAL A 417 -2.31 -0.25 24.33
N GLU A 418 -1.88 -1.44 24.72
CA GLU A 418 -1.93 -1.81 26.14
C GLU A 418 -1.04 -0.82 26.88
N GLU A 419 -1.67 0.22 27.43
CA GLU A 419 -1.11 0.94 28.56
C GLU A 419 -1.03 -0.06 29.72
N SER A 420 0.16 -0.64 29.90
CA SER A 420 0.53 -1.35 31.13
C SER A 420 1.93 -0.95 31.56
#